data_AF-A0A2Z6UVW6-F1
#
_entry.id   AF-A0A2Z6UVW6-F1
#
_cell.length_a   1.000
_cell.length_b   1.000
_cell.length_c   1.000
_cell.angle_alpha   90.00
_cell.angle_beta   90.00
_cell.angle_gamma   90.00
#
_symmetry.space_group_name_H-M   'P 1'
#
loop_
_entity.id
_entity.type
_entity.pdbx_description
1 polymer ?
#
loop_
_entity_poly.entity_id
_entity_poly.type
_entity_poly.pdbx_seq_one_letter_code
_entity_poly.pdbx_strand_id
1 'polypeptide(L)'
;MGELLALTASVIANLAFQKFLESGAGELGKKFTTEAIAAMDSLRKKLWDRLRGKSEKLDQALAQAEQGDKKALETIAKNLDVEMDDDETFATEIKTLAQQIQAGKIQDNSNMTQNVSGDNNTNIQAKAEQGGTNYNAQTINVYHGKPD
;
A
#
# COMPACT_ATOMS: atom_id res chain seq x y z
N MET A 1 -19.94 5.62 -11.60
CA MET A 1 -19.95 4.40 -10.76
C MET A 1 -18.50 4.11 -10.43
N GLY A 2 -18.04 4.47 -9.23
CA GLY A 2 -16.68 4.10 -8.81
C GLY A 2 -16.63 2.58 -8.73
N GLU A 3 -15.59 1.97 -9.31
CA GLU A 3 -15.32 0.55 -9.21
C GLU A 3 -15.27 0.18 -7.72
N LEU A 4 -16.34 -0.42 -7.20
CA LEU A 4 -16.30 -1.19 -5.97
C LEU A 4 -15.27 -2.29 -6.27
N LEU A 5 -14.02 -2.09 -5.83
CA LEU A 5 -12.97 -3.10 -5.90
C LEU A 5 -13.53 -4.37 -5.29
N ALA A 6 -14.02 -5.28 -6.14
CA ALA A 6 -14.49 -6.57 -5.70
C ALA A 6 -13.29 -7.26 -5.06
N LEU A 7 -13.40 -7.59 -3.76
CA LEU A 7 -12.41 -8.36 -3.02
C LEU A 7 -12.46 -9.82 -3.50
N THR A 8 -11.99 -10.02 -4.74
CA THR A 8 -11.86 -11.33 -5.36
C THR A 8 -10.72 -12.09 -4.70
N ALA A 9 -10.77 -13.42 -4.78
CA ALA A 9 -9.70 -14.28 -4.28
C ALA A 9 -8.32 -13.90 -4.85
N SER A 10 -8.27 -13.49 -6.12
CA SER A 10 -7.05 -12.98 -6.77
C SER A 10 -6.51 -11.71 -6.12
N VAL A 11 -7.38 -10.74 -5.80
CA VAL A 11 -6.97 -9.51 -5.11
C VAL A 11 -6.49 -9.82 -3.70
N ILE A 12 -7.21 -10.66 -2.98
CA ILE A 12 -6.86 -11.06 -1.60
C ILE A 12 -5.53 -11.81 -1.58
N ALA A 13 -5.33 -12.78 -2.47
CA ALA A 13 -4.06 -13.48 -2.60
C ALA A 13 -2.91 -12.52 -2.93
N ASN A 14 -3.12 -11.58 -3.86
CA ASN A 14 -2.09 -10.60 -4.20
C ASN A 14 -1.75 -9.70 -3.00
N LEU A 15 -2.74 -9.22 -2.25
CA LEU A 15 -2.52 -8.42 -1.03
C LEU A 15 -1.73 -9.19 0.05
N ALA A 16 -2.04 -10.47 0.25
CA ALA A 16 -1.37 -11.32 1.24
C ALA A 16 0.13 -11.53 0.93
N PHE A 17 0.48 -11.62 -0.35
CA PHE A 17 1.85 -11.88 -0.81
C PHE A 17 2.55 -10.65 -1.37
N GLN A 18 1.92 -9.47 -1.30
CA GLN A 18 2.47 -8.22 -1.83
C GLN A 18 3.85 -7.90 -1.27
N LYS A 19 4.08 -8.23 0.02
CA LYS A 19 5.39 -8.10 0.69
C LYS A 19 6.53 -8.85 0.01
N PHE A 20 6.23 -9.94 -0.68
CA PHE A 20 7.20 -10.77 -1.38
C PHE A 20 7.37 -10.36 -2.84
N LEU A 21 6.37 -9.66 -3.40
CA LEU A 21 6.45 -9.09 -4.74
C LEU A 21 7.26 -7.79 -4.75
N GLU A 22 7.24 -7.03 -3.65
CA GLU A 22 8.00 -5.80 -3.51
C GLU A 22 9.43 -6.09 -3.02
N SER A 23 10.44 -5.68 -3.78
CA SER A 23 11.85 -6.06 -3.57
C SER A 23 12.54 -5.35 -2.40
N GLY A 24 11.84 -4.97 -1.34
CA GLY A 24 12.49 -4.35 -0.19
C GLY A 24 11.58 -4.04 0.99
N ALA A 25 12.07 -4.31 2.20
CA ALA A 25 11.39 -4.05 3.47
C ALA A 25 10.98 -2.57 3.66
N GLY A 26 11.68 -1.64 2.99
CA GLY A 26 11.38 -0.21 3.03
C GLY A 26 10.39 0.27 1.97
N GLU A 27 10.05 -0.53 0.95
CA GLU A 27 9.10 -0.12 -0.09
C GLU A 27 7.65 -0.33 0.36
N LEU A 28 7.38 -1.43 1.07
CA LEU A 28 6.05 -1.67 1.67
C LEU A 28 5.64 -0.59 2.66
N GLY A 29 6.55 -0.19 3.55
CA GLY A 29 6.30 0.84 4.57
C GLY A 29 6.02 2.23 3.99
N LYS A 30 6.35 2.46 2.71
CA LYS A 30 5.99 3.69 1.99
C LYS A 30 4.57 3.62 1.40
N LYS A 31 4.09 2.41 1.09
CA LYS A 31 2.78 2.18 0.45
C LYS A 31 1.69 1.80 1.44
N PHE A 32 2.05 1.31 2.63
CA PHE A 32 1.11 0.80 3.64
C PHE A 32 1.53 1.21 5.04
N THR A 33 0.55 1.46 5.90
CA THR A 33 0.76 1.69 7.32
C THR A 33 1.21 0.41 8.02
N THR A 34 1.87 0.53 9.18
CA THR A 34 2.29 -0.62 10.00
C THR A 34 1.13 -1.57 10.31
N GLU A 35 -0.07 -1.03 10.56
CA GLU A 35 -1.28 -1.82 10.80
C GLU A 35 -1.72 -2.60 9.56
N ALA A 36 -1.72 -1.99 8.38
CA ALA A 36 -2.00 -2.70 7.13
C ALA A 36 -0.95 -3.78 6.85
N ILE A 37 0.32 -3.53 7.14
CA ILE A 37 1.39 -4.53 7.00
C ILE A 37 1.16 -5.71 7.96
N ALA A 38 0.75 -5.45 9.21
CA ALA A 38 0.40 -6.50 10.16
C ALA A 38 -0.85 -7.30 9.72
N ALA A 39 -1.83 -6.62 9.11
CA ALA A 39 -3.00 -7.26 8.52
C ALA A 39 -2.62 -8.12 7.30
N MET A 40 -1.66 -7.71 6.46
CA MET A 40 -1.11 -8.55 5.38
C MET A 40 -0.47 -9.82 5.91
N ASP A 41 0.35 -9.71 6.96
CA ASP A 41 1.02 -10.86 7.59
C ASP A 41 -0.03 -11.84 8.17
N SER A 42 -1.07 -11.30 8.81
CA SER A 42 -2.19 -12.09 9.33
C SER A 42 -3.01 -12.76 8.23
N LEU A 43 -3.29 -12.04 7.14
CA LEU A 43 -4.00 -12.55 5.97
C LEU A 43 -3.21 -13.70 5.34
N ARG A 44 -1.91 -13.50 5.11
CA ARG A 44 -1.01 -14.54 4.61
C ARG A 44 -1.04 -15.77 5.52
N LYS A 45 -0.91 -15.60 6.83
CA LYS A 45 -0.92 -16.72 7.78
C LYS A 45 -2.23 -17.51 7.71
N LYS A 46 -3.38 -16.84 7.62
CA LYS A 46 -4.68 -17.51 7.44
C LYS A 46 -4.76 -18.28 6.12
N LEU A 47 -4.32 -17.69 5.01
CA LEU A 47 -4.28 -18.38 3.71
C LEU A 47 -3.38 -19.62 3.80
N TRP A 48 -2.22 -19.48 4.44
CA TRP A 48 -1.30 -20.59 4.63
C TRP A 48 -1.91 -21.72 5.46
N ASP A 49 -2.47 -21.40 6.62
CA ASP A 49 -3.07 -22.38 7.53
C ASP A 49 -4.23 -23.14 6.87
N ARG A 50 -5.05 -22.43 6.08
CA ARG A 50 -6.20 -23.03 5.39
C ARG A 50 -5.81 -23.87 4.17
N LEU A 51 -4.83 -23.43 3.40
CA LEU A 51 -4.47 -24.06 2.11
C LEU A 51 -3.36 -25.11 2.23
N ARG A 52 -2.51 -25.02 3.27
CA ARG A 52 -1.42 -25.98 3.51
C ARG A 52 -1.97 -27.37 3.78
N GLY A 53 -1.36 -28.38 3.17
CA GLY A 53 -1.76 -29.78 3.35
C GLY A 53 -3.00 -30.19 2.56
N LYS A 54 -3.68 -29.27 1.86
CA LYS A 54 -4.77 -29.64 0.94
C LYS A 54 -4.27 -30.33 -0.32
N SER A 55 -3.07 -29.99 -0.81
CA SER A 55 -2.44 -30.62 -1.97
C SER A 55 -0.97 -30.24 -2.06
N GLU A 56 -0.12 -31.15 -2.53
CA GLU A 56 1.31 -30.89 -2.75
C GLU A 56 1.54 -29.67 -3.67
N LYS A 57 0.70 -29.51 -4.69
CA LYS A 57 0.72 -28.36 -5.60
C LYS A 57 0.41 -27.03 -4.89
N LEU A 58 -0.46 -27.04 -3.87
CA LEU A 58 -0.79 -25.85 -3.09
C LEU A 58 0.34 -25.49 -2.13
N ASP A 59 0.93 -26.48 -1.46
CA ASP A 59 2.11 -26.27 -0.63
C ASP A 59 3.28 -25.69 -1.45
N GLN A 60 3.52 -26.22 -2.65
CA GLN A 60 4.49 -25.67 -3.59
C GLN A 60 4.13 -24.24 -4.02
N ALA A 61 2.87 -23.98 -4.35
CA ALA A 61 2.42 -22.65 -4.75
C ALA A 61 2.59 -21.63 -3.60
N LEU A 62 2.28 -22.00 -2.36
CA LEU A 62 2.49 -21.14 -1.19
C LEU A 62 3.97 -20.76 -1.04
N ALA A 63 4.88 -21.74 -1.17
CA ALA A 63 6.32 -21.50 -1.10
C ALA A 63 6.86 -20.66 -2.27
N GLN A 64 6.34 -20.87 -3.48
CA GLN A 64 6.72 -20.12 -4.67
C GLN A 64 6.18 -18.69 -4.67
N ALA A 65 4.99 -18.47 -4.08
CA ALA A 65 4.42 -17.14 -3.93
C ALA A 65 5.28 -16.24 -3.01
N GLU A 66 5.94 -16.80 -2.00
CA GLU A 66 6.93 -16.08 -1.19
C GLU A 66 8.20 -15.70 -1.96
N GLN A 67 8.46 -16.36 -3.08
CA GLN A 67 9.57 -16.00 -3.97
C GLN A 67 9.15 -14.97 -5.03
N GLY A 68 7.90 -14.49 -4.95
CA GLY A 68 7.31 -13.57 -5.91
C GLY A 68 6.84 -14.23 -7.20
N ASP A 69 6.64 -15.56 -7.22
CA ASP A 69 6.13 -16.26 -8.40
C ASP A 69 4.64 -15.95 -8.64
N LYS A 70 4.36 -15.31 -9.78
CA LYS A 70 2.99 -14.88 -10.13
C LYS A 70 2.07 -16.04 -10.52
N LYS A 71 2.60 -17.13 -11.09
CA LYS A 71 1.78 -18.31 -11.45
C LYS A 71 1.33 -19.07 -10.21
N ALA A 72 2.18 -19.08 -9.19
CA ALA A 72 1.86 -19.62 -7.88
C ALA A 72 0.71 -18.83 -7.23
N LEU A 73 0.70 -17.50 -7.35
CA LEU A 73 -0.42 -16.66 -6.89
C LEU A 73 -1.73 -16.96 -7.60
N GLU A 74 -1.72 -17.18 -8.92
CA GLU A 74 -2.92 -17.60 -9.64
C GLU A 74 -3.46 -18.96 -9.16
N THR A 75 -2.56 -19.87 -8.80
CA THR A 75 -2.94 -21.19 -8.26
C THR A 75 -3.56 -21.05 -6.87
N ILE A 76 -2.98 -20.21 -6.01
CA ILE A 76 -3.54 -19.89 -4.69
C ILE A 76 -4.90 -19.23 -4.85
N ALA A 77 -5.03 -18.24 -5.72
CA ALA A 77 -6.28 -17.50 -5.96
C ALA A 77 -7.42 -18.41 -6.39
N LYS A 78 -7.18 -19.34 -7.33
CA LYS A 78 -8.20 -20.29 -7.80
C LYS A 78 -8.70 -21.21 -6.69
N ASN A 79 -7.81 -21.69 -5.82
CA ASN A 79 -8.21 -22.55 -4.70
C ASN A 79 -8.86 -21.73 -3.58
N LEU A 80 -8.38 -20.50 -3.35
CA LEU A 80 -8.95 -19.59 -2.39
C LEU A 80 -10.40 -19.23 -2.75
N ASP A 81 -10.70 -19.05 -4.04
CA ASP A 81 -12.07 -18.80 -4.52
C ASP A 81 -13.03 -19.93 -4.12
N VAL A 82 -12.61 -21.18 -4.28
CA VAL A 82 -13.38 -22.36 -3.83
C VAL A 82 -13.53 -22.40 -2.32
N GLU A 83 -12.46 -22.13 -1.56
CA GLU A 83 -12.53 -22.08 -0.09
C GLU A 83 -13.44 -20.96 0.43
N MET A 84 -13.52 -19.84 -0.29
CA MET A 84 -14.40 -18.74 0.06
C MET A 84 -15.87 -19.05 -0.20
N ASP A 85 -16.17 -19.93 -1.17
CA ASP A 85 -17.51 -20.42 -1.46
C ASP A 85 -17.94 -21.51 -0.45
N ASP A 86 -16.99 -22.38 -0.07
CA ASP A 86 -17.21 -23.47 0.88
C ASP A 86 -17.36 -22.99 2.34
N ASP A 87 -16.60 -21.95 2.74
CA ASP A 87 -16.56 -21.46 4.12
C ASP A 87 -16.75 -19.93 4.18
N GLU A 88 -18.01 -19.51 4.39
CA GLU A 88 -18.39 -18.10 4.44
C GLU A 88 -17.73 -17.35 5.62
N THR A 89 -17.45 -18.04 6.73
CA THR A 89 -16.79 -17.44 7.90
C THR A 89 -15.35 -17.08 7.54
N PHE A 90 -14.62 -18.04 6.98
CA PHE A 90 -13.28 -17.82 6.46
C PHE A 90 -13.26 -16.72 5.40
N ALA A 91 -14.19 -16.75 4.44
CA ALA A 91 -14.33 -15.72 3.40
C ALA A 91 -14.51 -14.32 4.00
N THR A 92 -15.35 -14.20 5.03
CA THR A 92 -15.62 -12.94 5.73
C THR A 92 -14.37 -12.44 6.46
N GLU A 93 -13.65 -13.32 7.14
CA GLU A 93 -12.42 -12.96 7.86
C GLU A 93 -11.33 -12.45 6.91
N ILE A 94 -11.07 -13.15 5.80
CA ILE A 94 -10.04 -12.73 4.85
C ILE A 94 -10.44 -11.47 4.07
N LYS A 95 -11.73 -11.28 3.77
CA LYS A 95 -12.25 -10.03 3.19
C LYS A 95 -12.07 -8.86 4.16
N THR A 96 -12.34 -9.07 5.44
CA THR A 96 -12.17 -8.05 6.49
C THR A 96 -10.71 -7.62 6.58
N LEU A 97 -9.78 -8.58 6.63
CA LEU A 97 -8.34 -8.29 6.60
C LEU A 97 -7.94 -7.55 5.33
N ALA A 98 -8.45 -7.95 4.16
CA ALA A 98 -8.18 -7.27 2.91
C ALA A 98 -8.71 -5.82 2.90
N GLN A 99 -9.86 -5.55 3.51
CA GLN A 99 -10.37 -4.19 3.70
C GLN A 99 -9.46 -3.36 4.62
N GLN A 100 -8.99 -3.94 5.73
CA GLN A 100 -8.05 -3.26 6.62
C GLN A 100 -6.74 -2.89 5.89
N ILE A 101 -6.24 -3.80 5.06
CA ILE A 101 -5.06 -3.55 4.23
C ILE A 101 -5.32 -2.40 3.24
N GLN A 102 -6.48 -2.38 2.58
CA GLN A 102 -6.85 -1.29 1.69
C GLN A 102 -7.02 0.04 2.42
N ALA A 103 -7.62 0.03 3.61
CA ALA A 103 -7.80 1.22 4.44
C ALA A 103 -6.46 1.79 4.92
N GLY A 104 -5.48 0.93 5.19
CA GLY A 104 -4.12 1.34 5.53
C GLY A 104 -3.19 1.49 4.33
N LYS A 105 -3.69 1.52 3.09
CA LYS A 105 -2.90 2.02 1.96
C LYS A 105 -2.56 3.49 2.22
N ILE A 106 -1.27 3.77 2.25
CA ILE A 106 -0.77 5.15 2.18
C ILE A 106 -0.99 5.56 0.73
N GLN A 107 -2.16 6.14 0.47
CA GLN A 107 -2.40 6.81 -0.79
C GLN A 107 -1.38 7.94 -0.87
N ASP A 108 -0.55 7.92 -1.92
CA ASP A 108 0.24 9.10 -2.30
C ASP A 108 -0.78 10.18 -2.68
N ASN A 109 -1.27 10.87 -1.66
CA ASN A 109 -2.12 12.03 -1.82
C ASN A 109 -1.21 13.22 -2.03
N SER A 110 -0.25 13.11 -2.97
CA SER A 110 0.31 14.26 -3.66
C SER A 110 -0.76 14.86 -4.57
N ASN A 111 -1.94 15.14 -3.99
CA ASN A 111 -2.72 16.26 -4.44
C ASN A 111 -1.83 17.46 -4.22
N MET A 112 -1.23 17.90 -5.32
CA MET A 112 -0.65 19.21 -5.54
C MET A 112 -1.65 20.23 -4.97
N THR A 113 -1.53 20.53 -3.68
CA THR A 113 -2.32 21.58 -3.06
C THR A 113 -1.68 22.85 -3.55
N GLN A 114 -2.14 23.34 -4.70
CA GLN A 114 -1.89 24.71 -5.12
C GLN A 114 -2.57 25.60 -4.09
N ASN A 115 -1.82 25.97 -3.05
CA ASN A 115 -2.22 27.04 -2.18
C ASN A 115 -2.03 28.35 -2.97
N VAL A 116 -2.98 28.67 -3.85
CA VAL A 116 -3.07 29.99 -4.46
C VAL A 116 -3.78 30.90 -3.46
N SER A 117 -3.07 31.25 -2.39
CA SER A 117 -3.49 32.34 -1.51
C SER A 117 -2.91 33.64 -2.05
N GLY A 118 -3.76 34.42 -2.72
CA GLY A 118 -3.77 35.89 -2.82
C GLY A 118 -2.45 36.66 -3.03
N ASP A 119 -2.40 37.40 -4.14
CA ASP A 119 -1.70 38.69 -4.30
C ASP A 119 -0.22 38.82 -3.86
N ASN A 120 0.63 37.82 -4.08
CA ASN A 120 2.00 38.06 -4.55
C ASN A 120 2.69 36.76 -4.97
N ASN A 121 2.76 36.51 -6.27
CA ASN A 121 3.36 35.32 -6.85
C ASN A 121 4.88 35.30 -6.62
N THR A 122 5.34 34.64 -5.56
CA THR A 122 6.72 34.16 -5.44
C THR A 122 6.68 32.64 -5.42
N ASN A 123 6.68 32.03 -6.61
CA ASN A 123 6.61 30.59 -6.81
C ASN A 123 7.88 29.90 -6.30
N ILE A 124 7.96 29.62 -4.99
CA ILE A 124 9.03 28.82 -4.41
C ILE A 124 8.65 27.35 -4.57
N GLN A 125 9.15 26.71 -5.62
CA GLN A 125 9.14 25.25 -5.76
C GLN A 125 10.24 24.65 -4.90
N ALA A 126 10.02 24.55 -3.59
CA ALA A 126 10.92 23.81 -2.71
C ALA A 126 10.43 22.36 -2.58
N LYS A 127 11.18 21.45 -3.20
CA LYS A 127 11.11 20.01 -2.92
C LYS A 127 11.38 19.80 -1.42
N ALA A 128 10.35 19.47 -0.65
CA ALA A 128 10.56 18.97 0.70
C ALA A 128 10.85 17.46 0.60
N GLU A 129 12.06 17.12 0.16
CA GLU A 129 12.61 15.79 0.41
C GLU A 129 12.69 15.62 1.93
N GLN A 130 12.15 14.50 2.42
CA GLN A 130 12.00 14.21 3.85
C GLN A 130 13.30 14.48 4.61
N GLY A 131 13.28 15.46 5.53
CA GLY A 131 14.35 15.70 6.51
C GLY A 131 15.28 16.91 6.29
N GLY A 132 15.08 17.75 5.28
CA GLY A 132 15.90 18.96 5.09
C GLY A 132 15.40 20.20 5.85
N THR A 133 16.12 20.67 6.86
CA THR A 133 15.85 21.97 7.52
C THR A 133 16.08 23.10 6.52
N ASN A 134 15.00 23.79 6.11
CA ASN A 134 15.10 24.97 5.27
C ASN A 134 15.49 26.19 6.11
N TYR A 135 16.69 26.73 5.90
CA TYR A 135 17.11 28.00 6.48
C TYR A 135 16.50 29.14 5.67
N ASN A 136 15.47 29.77 6.23
CA ASN A 136 14.89 30.99 5.68
C ASN A 136 15.78 32.18 6.07
N ALA A 137 16.50 32.75 5.10
CA ALA A 137 17.09 34.08 5.23
C ALA A 137 16.19 35.09 4.49
N GLN A 138 15.21 35.67 5.19
CA GLN A 138 14.38 36.73 4.65
C GLN A 138 14.96 38.12 4.98
N THR A 139 15.46 38.76 3.92
CA THR A 139 15.42 40.22 3.63
C THR A 139 16.51 41.11 4.24
N ILE A 140 17.44 41.55 3.37
CA ILE A 140 18.27 42.76 3.56
C ILE A 140 17.40 43.97 3.24
N ASN A 141 17.10 44.82 4.24
CA ASN A 141 16.47 46.12 4.01
C ASN A 141 17.52 47.11 3.47
N VAL A 142 17.54 47.32 2.14
CA VAL A 142 18.30 48.44 1.56
C VAL A 142 17.39 49.68 1.56
N TYR A 143 17.55 50.54 2.56
CA TYR A 143 16.91 51.86 2.59
C TYR A 143 17.53 52.76 1.51
N HIS A 144 16.80 53.04 0.43
CA HIS A 144 17.09 54.20 -0.41
C HIS A 144 16.38 55.41 0.18
N GLY A 145 17.11 56.21 0.96
CA GLY A 145 16.69 57.57 1.30
C GLY A 145 16.62 58.41 0.03
N LYS A 146 15.47 59.06 -0.21
CA LYS A 146 15.35 60.13 -1.22
C LYS A 146 16.17 61.35 -0.74
N PRO A 147 16.93 62.02 -1.62
CA PRO A 147 17.48 63.33 -1.33
C PRO A 147 16.41 64.42 -1.53
N ASP A 148 16.42 65.42 -0.65
CA ASP A 148 15.99 66.80 -0.93
C ASP A 148 17.26 67.64 -1.06
#